data_AF-A0A8J9Z1V2-F1
#
_entry.id   AF-A0A8J9Z1V2-F1
#
_cell.length_a   1.000
_cell.length_b   1.000
_cell.length_c   1.000
_cell.angle_alpha   90.00
_cell.angle_beta   90.00
_cell.angle_gamma   90.00
#
_symmetry.space_group_name_H-M   'P 1'
#
loop_
_entity.id
_entity.type
_entity.pdbx_description
1 polymer ?
#
loop_
_entity_poly.entity_id
_entity_poly.type
_entity_poly.pdbx_seq_one_letter_code
_entity_poly.pdbx_strand_id
1 'polypeptide(L)'
;MEAVRAAIERLLHRSPETLVVIKSANTREGGVINAGDWHAYRLDRVMREAFHGMKVVLVDAWEMTNAQHWHEDAIHPAEDIIVQDLEFLCSFVCPL
;
A
#
# COMPACT_ATOMS: atom_id res chain seq x y z
N MET A 1 3.51 8.28 11.58
CA MET A 1 3.87 6.88 11.30
C MET A 1 4.54 6.17 12.48
N GLU A 2 5.21 6.87 13.40
CA GLU A 2 5.91 6.29 14.56
C GLU A 2 5.08 5.29 15.39
N ALA A 3 3.82 5.62 15.71
CA ALA A 3 2.96 4.72 16.48
C ALA A 3 2.70 3.37 15.78
N VAL A 4 2.54 3.39 14.45
CA VAL A 4 2.36 2.20 13.62
C VAL A 4 3.67 1.41 13.55
N ARG A 5 4.80 2.11 13.33
CA ARG A 5 6.15 1.53 13.34
C ARG A 5 6.41 0.75 14.64
N ALA A 6 6.19 1.39 15.78
CA ALA A 6 6.35 0.77 17.09
C ALA A 6 5.36 -0.40 17.31
N ALA A 7 4.16 -0.34 16.76
CA ALA A 7 3.20 -1.45 16.83
C ALA A 7 3.69 -2.69 16.04
N ILE A 8 4.24 -2.47 14.85
CA ILE A 8 4.84 -3.54 14.03
C ILE A 8 6.07 -4.13 14.73
N GLU A 9 6.94 -3.30 15.32
CA GLU A 9 8.08 -3.81 16.10
C GLU A 9 7.64 -4.69 17.27
N ARG A 10 6.62 -4.26 18.03
CA ARG A 10 6.06 -5.08 19.10
C ARG A 10 5.45 -6.38 18.59
N LEU A 11 4.80 -6.36 17.42
CA LEU A 11 4.25 -7.55 16.80
C LEU A 11 5.36 -8.55 16.42
N LEU A 12 6.37 -8.08 15.70
CA LEU A 12 7.51 -8.89 15.26
C LEU A 12 8.35 -9.39 16.43
N HIS A 13 8.44 -8.64 17.53
CA HIS A 13 9.07 -9.12 18.76
C HIS A 13 8.34 -10.33 19.37
N ARG A 14 6.99 -10.34 19.35
CA ARG A 14 6.19 -11.45 19.90
C ARG A 14 6.05 -12.62 18.93
N SER A 15 6.09 -12.36 17.63
CA SER A 15 5.91 -13.35 16.56
C SER A 15 6.80 -12.98 15.37
N PRO A 16 8.09 -13.38 15.39
CA PRO A 16 9.08 -12.98 14.39
C PRO A 16 8.74 -13.41 12.96
N GLU A 17 7.96 -14.49 12.82
CA GLU A 17 7.56 -15.07 11.53
C GLU A 17 6.29 -14.44 10.96
N THR A 18 5.72 -13.44 11.62
CA THR A 18 4.53 -12.74 11.10
C THR A 18 4.86 -12.02 9.80
N LEU A 19 4.13 -12.33 8.73
CA LEU A 19 4.13 -11.52 7.51
C LEU A 19 3.35 -10.23 7.78
N VAL A 20 4.00 -9.09 7.57
CA VAL A 20 3.36 -7.77 7.64
C VAL A 20 3.38 -7.17 6.25
N VAL A 21 2.18 -6.94 5.71
CA VAL A 21 2.01 -6.31 4.40
C VAL A 21 1.42 -4.92 4.60
N ILE A 22 2.02 -3.93 3.95
CA ILE A 22 1.53 -2.56 3.87
C ILE A 22 1.00 -2.36 2.45
N LYS A 23 -0.24 -1.90 2.30
CA LYS A 23 -0.79 -1.47 1.02
C LYS A 23 -0.65 0.05 0.90
N SER A 24 -0.09 0.55 -0.20
CA SER A 24 -0.08 2.00 -0.48
C SER A 24 -1.48 2.50 -0.88
N ALA A 25 -1.63 3.82 -1.05
CA ALA A 25 -2.87 4.41 -1.53
C ALA A 25 -3.14 4.09 -3.00
N ASN A 26 -4.41 4.07 -3.40
CA ASN A 26 -4.82 4.07 -4.81
C ASN A 26 -4.73 5.51 -5.36
N THR A 27 -4.45 5.68 -6.66
CA THR A 27 -4.64 6.94 -7.38
C THR A 27 -6.11 7.28 -7.54
N ARG A 28 -6.42 8.56 -7.79
CA ARG A 28 -7.78 9.01 -8.13
C ARG A 28 -7.77 10.31 -8.92
N GLU A 29 -8.70 10.42 -9.87
CA GLU A 29 -8.99 11.67 -10.55
C GLU A 29 -10.00 12.50 -9.74
N GLY A 30 -9.85 13.82 -9.75
CA GLY A 30 -10.83 14.74 -9.16
C GLY A 30 -10.88 14.70 -7.63
N GLY A 31 -10.12 15.59 -6.98
CA GLY A 31 -10.13 15.71 -5.53
C GLY A 31 -10.10 17.12 -5.00
N VAL A 32 -10.83 17.34 -3.89
CA VAL A 32 -10.64 18.53 -3.03
C VAL A 32 -9.15 18.60 -2.66
N ILE A 33 -8.61 19.82 -2.47
CA ILE A 33 -7.18 20.09 -2.24
C ILE A 33 -6.52 19.14 -1.20
N ASN A 34 -7.27 18.66 -0.21
CA ASN A 34 -6.79 17.79 0.87
C ASN A 34 -6.81 16.28 0.55
N ALA A 35 -7.33 15.89 -0.61
CA ALA A 35 -7.50 14.51 -1.03
C ALA A 35 -7.06 14.33 -2.50
N GLY A 36 -6.11 15.14 -2.96
CA GLY A 36 -5.51 15.00 -4.29
C GLY A 36 -4.30 14.06 -4.27
N ASP A 37 -4.02 13.46 -5.42
CA ASP A 37 -2.93 12.50 -5.61
C ASP A 37 -1.57 13.05 -5.20
N TRP A 38 -1.28 14.32 -5.45
CA TRP A 38 -0.03 14.93 -4.97
C TRP A 38 0.14 14.81 -3.44
N HIS A 39 -0.92 15.04 -2.67
CA HIS A 39 -0.84 14.92 -1.21
C HIS A 39 -0.67 13.46 -0.78
N ALA A 40 -1.43 12.55 -1.41
CA ALA A 40 -1.33 11.11 -1.17
C ALA A 40 0.07 10.57 -1.50
N TYR A 41 0.67 11.00 -2.61
CA TYR A 41 2.03 10.66 -3.01
C TYR A 41 3.08 11.09 -1.97
N ARG A 42 2.92 12.28 -1.38
CA ARG A 42 3.83 12.70 -0.29
C ARG A 42 3.67 11.84 0.95
N LEU A 43 2.44 11.44 1.30
CA LEU A 43 2.20 10.53 2.42
C LEU A 43 2.75 9.12 2.14
N ASP A 44 2.65 8.65 0.90
CA ASP A 44 3.23 7.38 0.45
C ASP A 44 4.75 7.38 0.62
N ARG A 45 5.43 8.46 0.21
CA ARG A 45 6.86 8.64 0.46
C ARG A 45 7.24 8.60 1.94
N VAL A 46 6.49 9.33 2.79
CA VAL A 46 6.71 9.32 4.24
C VAL A 46 6.49 7.92 4.83
N MET A 47 5.50 7.18 4.33
CA MET A 47 5.26 5.78 4.71
C MET A 47 6.45 4.90 4.36
N ARG A 48 6.96 4.97 3.12
CA ARG A 48 8.14 4.19 2.68
C ARG A 48 9.36 4.49 3.52
N GLU A 49 9.63 5.76 3.78
CA GLU A 49 10.74 6.19 4.64
C GLU A 49 10.57 5.69 6.10
N ALA A 50 9.34 5.75 6.65
CA ALA A 50 9.07 5.33 8.02
C ALA A 50 9.23 3.82 8.26
N PHE A 51 8.92 2.99 7.25
CA PHE A 51 9.00 1.54 7.35
C PHE A 51 10.26 0.95 6.68
N HIS A 52 11.13 1.79 6.12
CA HIS A 52 12.41 1.37 5.56
C HIS A 52 13.23 0.59 6.60
N GLY A 53 13.78 -0.56 6.18
CA GLY A 53 14.59 -1.44 7.03
C GLY A 53 13.80 -2.33 8.00
N MET A 54 12.46 -2.28 8.00
CA MET A 54 11.64 -3.23 8.77
C MET A 54 11.33 -4.50 7.96
N LYS A 55 11.05 -5.62 8.65
CA LYS A 55 10.55 -6.87 8.03
C LYS A 55 9.08 -6.70 7.61
N VAL A 56 8.86 -5.90 6.57
CA VAL A 56 7.55 -5.64 5.97
C VAL A 56 7.63 -5.83 4.45
N VAL A 57 6.50 -6.16 3.84
CA VAL A 57 6.30 -6.18 2.39
C VAL A 57 5.43 -5.00 2.00
N LEU A 58 5.69 -4.40 0.84
CA LEU A 58 4.87 -3.35 0.26
C LEU A 58 4.08 -3.90 -0.93
N VAL A 59 2.75 -3.82 -0.85
CA VAL A 59 1.85 -3.91 -2.02
C VAL A 59 1.68 -2.49 -2.54
N ASP A 60 2.37 -2.21 -3.64
CA ASP A 60 2.44 -0.87 -4.26
C ASP A 60 1.21 -0.60 -5.13
N ALA A 61 0.05 -0.54 -4.49
CA ALA A 61 -1.21 -0.20 -5.14
C ALA A 61 -1.17 1.18 -5.84
N TRP A 62 -0.25 2.05 -5.45
CA TRP A 62 -0.05 3.35 -6.09
C TRP A 62 0.50 3.13 -7.50
N GLU A 63 1.58 2.36 -7.63
CA GLU A 63 2.13 2.01 -8.94
C GLU A 63 1.11 1.21 -9.78
N MET A 64 0.39 0.28 -9.17
CA MET A 64 -0.63 -0.53 -9.87
C MET A 64 -1.77 0.32 -10.44
N THR A 65 -2.33 1.23 -9.62
CA THR A 65 -3.43 2.12 -10.06
C THR A 65 -2.96 3.30 -10.88
N ASN A 66 -1.68 3.69 -10.84
CA ASN A 66 -1.13 4.69 -11.76
C ASN A 66 -0.80 4.10 -13.15
N ALA A 67 -0.51 2.80 -13.22
CA ALA A 67 -0.20 2.11 -14.48
C ALA A 67 -1.46 1.61 -15.23
N GLN A 68 -2.61 1.63 -14.57
CA GLN A 68 -3.88 1.27 -15.21
C GLN A 68 -4.31 2.41 -16.15
N HIS A 69 -4.81 2.05 -17.34
CA HIS A 69 -5.25 3.04 -18.35
C HIS A 69 -6.60 2.67 -18.98
N TRP A 70 -7.31 1.70 -18.42
CA TRP A 70 -8.56 1.17 -18.98
C TRP A 70 -9.79 1.48 -18.11
N HIS A 71 -9.59 2.01 -16.90
CA HIS A 71 -10.62 2.60 -16.06
C HIS A 71 -10.29 4.06 -15.75
N GLU A 72 -11.29 4.82 -15.33
CA GLU A 72 -11.06 6.12 -14.70
C GLU A 72 -10.35 5.92 -13.36
N ASP A 73 -9.42 6.82 -13.03
CA ASP A 73 -8.76 6.79 -11.73
C ASP A 73 -9.80 7.09 -10.63
N ALA A 74 -10.08 6.09 -9.79
CA ALA A 74 -11.07 6.20 -8.74
C ALA A 74 -10.52 5.70 -7.41
N ILE A 75 -10.87 6.40 -6.32
CA ILE A 75 -10.48 5.98 -4.96
C ILE A 75 -10.98 4.57 -4.63
N HIS A 76 -12.13 4.20 -5.21
CA HIS A 76 -12.67 2.85 -5.24
C HIS A 76 -12.38 2.25 -6.62
N PRO A 77 -11.31 1.44 -6.76
CA PRO A 77 -10.91 0.89 -8.05
C PRO A 77 -11.93 -0.13 -8.57
N ALA A 78 -11.90 -0.37 -9.87
CA ALA A 78 -12.73 -1.39 -10.52
C ALA A 78 -12.40 -2.81 -10.03
N GLU A 79 -13.33 -3.75 -10.25
CA GLU A 79 -13.24 -5.12 -9.73
C GLU A 79 -11.98 -5.86 -10.20
N ASP A 80 -11.62 -5.74 -11.47
CA ASP A 80 -10.41 -6.34 -12.04
C ASP A 80 -9.11 -5.79 -11.44
N ILE A 81 -9.07 -4.51 -11.08
CA ILE A 81 -7.95 -3.92 -10.34
C ILE A 81 -7.87 -4.47 -8.92
N ILE A 82 -9.02 -4.64 -8.24
CA ILE A 82 -9.09 -5.26 -6.90
C ILE A 82 -8.57 -6.70 -6.95
N VAL A 83 -8.91 -7.45 -7.99
CA VAL A 83 -8.41 -8.82 -8.19
C VAL A 83 -6.89 -8.81 -8.36
N GLN A 84 -6.33 -7.92 -9.17
CA GLN A 84 -4.87 -7.81 -9.34
C GLN A 84 -4.15 -7.45 -8.03
N ASP A 85 -4.68 -6.49 -7.26
CA ASP A 85 -4.17 -6.14 -5.92
C ASP A 85 -4.12 -7.37 -5.00
N LEU A 86 -5.20 -8.17 -5.02
CA LEU A 86 -5.33 -9.37 -4.19
C LEU A 86 -4.40 -10.50 -4.65
N GLU A 87 -4.26 -10.72 -5.95
CA GLU A 87 -3.33 -11.70 -6.52
C GLU A 87 -1.89 -11.36 -6.15
N PHE A 88 -1.50 -10.08 -6.27
CA PHE A 88 -0.18 -9.63 -5.86
C PHE A 88 0.04 -9.78 -4.35
N LEU A 89 -0.94 -9.44 -3.51
CA LEU A 89 -0.89 -9.72 -2.08
C LEU A 89 -0.69 -11.22 -1.79
N CYS A 90 -1.46 -12.09 -2.46
CA CYS A 90 -1.41 -13.54 -2.26
C CYS A 90 -0.06 -14.14 -2.65
N SER A 91 0.67 -13.53 -3.59
CA SER A 91 2.02 -13.95 -3.97
C SER A 91 3.02 -13.93 -2.81
N PHE A 92 2.78 -13.10 -1.79
CA PHE A 92 3.60 -13.05 -0.57
C PHE A 92 3.13 -14.01 0.52
N VAL A 93 1.86 -14.42 0.49
CA VAL A 93 1.28 -15.34 1.48
C VAL A 93 1.66 -16.79 1.16
N CYS A 94 1.56 -17.17 -0.12
CA CYS A 94 1.95 -18.49 -0.60
C CYS A 94 2.82 -18.33 -1.86
N PRO A 95 4.12 -18.04 -1.71
CA PRO A 95 5.03 -18.00 -2.85
C PRO A 95 5.12 -19.39 -3.49
N LEU A 96 5.12 -19.43 -4.82
CA LEU A 96 5.40 -20.64 -5.60
C LEU A 96 6.85 -21.10 -5.44
#